data_AF-A0A5K1H229-F1
#
_entry.id   AF-A0A5K1H229-F1
#
_cell.length_a   1.000
_cell.length_b   1.000
_cell.length_c   1.000
_cell.angle_alpha   90.00
_cell.angle_beta   90.00
_cell.angle_gamma   90.00
#
_symmetry.space_group_name_H-M   'P 1'
#
loop_
_entity.id
_entity.type
_entity.pdbx_description
1 polymer ?
#
loop_
_entity_poly.entity_id
_entity_poly.type
_entity_poly.pdbx_seq_one_letter_code
_entity_poly.pdbx_strand_id
1 'polypeptide(L)'
;TGKTQKTLAREIVMSGKGLHSGVDVVVRLFPAKAGEGKYFVIGDNLSIVIPACINFAVESALCTTLSRQGMKVRTTEHLLSALEAMGVDNCRIEMVGGDE
;
A
#
# COMPACT_ATOMS: atom_id res chain seq x y z
N THR A 1 19.09 -11.41 -15.19
CA THR A 1 18.63 -12.69 -14.63
C THR A 1 17.12 -12.65 -14.51
N GLY A 2 16.41 -13.55 -15.20
CA GLY A 2 14.93 -13.56 -15.23
C GLY A 2 14.33 -14.17 -13.97
N LYS A 3 14.38 -13.47 -12.84
CA LYS A 3 13.71 -13.90 -11.61
C LYS A 3 12.19 -13.87 -11.83
N THR A 4 11.51 -14.99 -11.57
CA THR A 4 10.05 -15.05 -11.59
C THR A 4 9.48 -14.14 -10.50
N GLN A 5 8.61 -13.21 -10.87
CA GLN A 5 7.93 -12.35 -9.92
C GLN A 5 6.85 -13.13 -9.14
N LYS A 6 6.63 -12.75 -7.90
CA LYS A 6 5.62 -13.32 -7.00
C LYS A 6 4.53 -12.30 -6.68
N THR A 7 3.36 -12.84 -6.37
CA THR A 7 2.21 -12.09 -5.84
C THR A 7 1.50 -12.95 -4.79
N LEU A 8 0.44 -12.43 -4.19
CA LEU A 8 -0.36 -13.16 -3.21
C LEU A 8 -1.11 -14.33 -3.86
N ALA A 9 -1.31 -15.43 -3.13
CA ALA A 9 -2.09 -16.56 -3.61
C ALA A 9 -3.61 -16.29 -3.62
N ARG A 10 -4.07 -15.38 -2.76
CA ARG A 10 -5.47 -14.94 -2.61
C ARG A 10 -5.52 -13.60 -1.90
N GLU A 11 -6.70 -12.99 -1.88
CA GLU A 11 -6.98 -11.78 -1.12
C GLU A 11 -6.75 -11.98 0.38
N ILE A 12 -6.26 -10.92 1.05
CA ILE A 12 -6.18 -10.79 2.50
C ILE A 12 -6.90 -9.50 2.91
N VAL A 13 -7.76 -9.58 3.92
CA VAL A 13 -8.48 -8.43 4.47
C VAL A 13 -8.11 -8.24 5.93
N MET A 14 -7.80 -7.00 6.32
CA MET A 14 -7.52 -6.62 7.70
C MET A 14 -8.22 -5.31 8.04
N SER A 15 -8.75 -5.22 9.26
CA SER A 15 -9.29 -3.99 9.83
C SER A 15 -8.51 -3.60 11.08
N GLY A 16 -8.31 -2.31 11.28
CA GLY A 16 -7.61 -1.79 12.45
C GLY A 16 -7.78 -0.29 12.60
N LYS A 17 -6.95 0.30 13.46
CA LYS A 17 -6.87 1.74 13.64
C LYS A 17 -5.52 2.25 13.21
N GLY A 18 -5.52 3.40 12.53
CA GLY A 18 -4.30 4.12 12.20
C GLY A 18 -3.51 4.49 13.46
N LEU A 19 -2.19 4.32 13.41
CA LEU A 19 -1.30 4.51 14.56
C LEU A 19 -1.30 5.95 15.10
N HIS A 20 -1.39 6.97 14.23
CA HIS A 20 -1.28 8.38 14.64
C HIS A 20 -2.64 9.10 14.67
N SER A 21 -3.57 8.69 13.81
CA SER A 21 -4.90 9.26 13.63
C SER A 21 -5.94 8.62 14.56
N GLY A 22 -5.77 7.34 14.90
CA GLY A 22 -6.77 6.54 15.62
C GLY A 22 -8.05 6.25 14.82
N VAL A 23 -8.07 6.57 13.51
CA VAL A 23 -9.21 6.38 12.62
C VAL A 23 -9.28 4.92 12.18
N ASP A 24 -10.50 4.37 12.10
CA ASP A 24 -10.71 3.02 11.60
C ASP A 24 -10.38 2.91 10.10
N VAL A 25 -9.63 1.88 9.74
CA VAL A 25 -9.21 1.58 8.37
C VAL A 25 -9.44 0.12 8.06
N VAL A 26 -9.84 -0.15 6.81
CA VAL A 26 -9.85 -1.49 6.23
C VAL A 26 -8.84 -1.53 5.11
N VAL A 27 -7.87 -2.45 5.21
CA VAL A 27 -6.85 -2.71 4.20
C VAL A 27 -7.14 -4.04 3.53
N ARG A 28 -7.16 -4.05 2.19
CA ARG A 28 -7.27 -5.27 1.38
C ARG A 28 -6.05 -5.44 0.51
N LEU A 29 -5.45 -6.62 0.55
CA LEU A 29 -4.30 -6.97 -0.26
C LEU A 29 -4.74 -7.96 -1.33
N PHE A 30 -4.60 -7.59 -2.60
CA PHE A 30 -4.98 -8.43 -3.73
C PHE A 30 -3.75 -8.91 -4.51
N PRO A 31 -3.83 -10.11 -5.12
CA PRO A 31 -2.91 -10.47 -6.18
C PRO A 31 -2.87 -9.40 -7.28
N ALA A 32 -1.69 -9.12 -7.81
CA ALA A 32 -1.46 -8.18 -8.89
C ALA A 32 -0.66 -8.85 -10.02
N LYS A 33 -0.78 -8.32 -11.23
CA LYS A 33 -0.11 -8.88 -12.41
C LYS A 33 1.38 -8.61 -12.35
N ALA A 34 2.15 -9.46 -13.02
CA ALA A 34 3.59 -9.25 -13.17
C ALA A 34 3.87 -7.89 -13.84
N GLY A 35 4.79 -7.12 -13.24
CA GLY A 35 5.19 -5.80 -13.70
C GLY A 35 4.40 -4.64 -13.10
N GLU A 36 3.30 -4.90 -12.37
CA GLU A 36 2.53 -3.83 -11.71
C GLU A 36 3.22 -3.30 -10.43
N GLY A 37 4.06 -4.13 -9.81
CA GLY A 37 4.72 -3.78 -8.55
C GLY A 37 3.73 -3.68 -7.38
N LYS A 38 4.14 -2.96 -6.33
CA LYS A 38 3.31 -2.68 -5.16
C LYS A 38 2.69 -1.30 -5.29
N TYR A 39 1.38 -1.19 -5.07
CA TYR A 39 0.68 0.09 -5.19
C TYR A 39 -0.54 0.18 -4.27
N PHE A 40 -0.80 1.38 -3.78
CA PHE A 40 -1.98 1.69 -3.00
C PHE A 40 -3.12 2.17 -3.90
N VAL A 41 -4.35 1.83 -3.54
CA VAL A 41 -5.57 2.31 -4.18
C VAL A 41 -6.49 2.89 -3.12
N ILE A 42 -6.78 4.18 -3.23
CA ILE A 42 -7.51 4.96 -2.23
C ILE A 42 -8.50 5.93 -2.88
N GLY A 43 -9.19 6.69 -2.04
CA GLY A 43 -10.15 7.71 -2.44
C GLY A 43 -11.53 7.15 -2.80
N ASP A 44 -12.45 8.06 -3.10
CA ASP A 44 -13.82 7.70 -3.44
C ASP A 44 -13.84 6.77 -4.66
N ASN A 45 -14.61 5.69 -4.53
CA ASN A 45 -14.71 4.62 -5.53
C ASN A 45 -13.36 3.99 -5.92
N LEU A 46 -12.33 4.06 -5.05
CA LEU A 46 -10.99 3.47 -5.29
C LEU A 46 -10.35 3.96 -6.60
N SER A 47 -10.48 5.27 -6.85
CA SER A 47 -10.10 5.89 -8.12
C SER A 47 -8.63 6.34 -8.20
N ILE A 48 -7.93 6.40 -7.07
CA ILE A 48 -6.57 6.96 -7.02
C ILE A 48 -5.56 5.85 -6.73
N VAL A 49 -4.61 5.67 -7.66
CA VAL A 49 -3.51 4.71 -7.55
C VAL A 49 -2.21 5.41 -7.19
N ILE A 50 -1.58 5.02 -6.08
CA ILE A 50 -0.30 5.55 -5.61
C ILE A 50 0.74 4.42 -5.63
N PRO A 51 1.66 4.39 -6.61
CA PRO A 51 2.75 3.42 -6.62
C PRO A 51 3.62 3.53 -5.36
N ALA A 52 4.03 2.39 -4.80
CA ALA A 52 4.99 2.34 -3.70
C ALA A 52 6.41 2.60 -4.22
N CYS A 53 6.67 3.86 -4.60
CA CYS A 53 7.90 4.31 -5.24
C CYS A 53 8.34 5.66 -4.65
N ILE A 54 9.65 5.89 -4.61
CA ILE A 54 10.27 7.11 -4.06
C ILE A 54 9.75 8.40 -4.72
N ASN A 55 9.34 8.34 -5.99
CA ASN A 55 8.78 9.48 -6.71
C ASN A 55 7.46 9.99 -6.11
N PHE A 56 6.76 9.15 -5.34
CA PHE A 56 5.54 9.51 -4.63
C PHE A 56 5.78 9.71 -3.13
N ALA A 57 7.00 9.45 -2.64
CA ALA A 57 7.34 9.69 -1.26
C ALA A 57 7.40 11.19 -0.98
N VAL A 58 6.80 11.60 0.13
CA VAL A 58 6.83 12.99 0.60
C VAL A 58 7.42 13.03 2.00
N GLU A 59 8.08 14.13 2.33
CA GLU A 59 8.57 14.35 3.69
C GLU A 59 7.40 14.33 4.67
N SER A 60 7.57 13.54 5.73
CA SER A 60 6.60 13.41 6.81
C SER A 60 7.35 13.13 8.09
N ALA A 61 6.89 13.74 9.18
CA ALA A 61 7.37 13.38 10.50
C ALA A 61 6.90 11.95 10.85
N LEU A 62 7.75 11.21 11.56
CA LEU A 62 7.45 9.95 12.23
C LEU A 62 7.15 8.72 11.36
N CYS A 63 6.94 8.86 10.04
CA CYS A 63 6.55 7.75 9.18
C CYS A 63 6.85 7.98 7.69
N THR A 64 6.82 6.91 6.89
CA THR A 64 6.91 7.00 5.43
C THR A 64 5.52 7.28 4.85
N THR A 65 5.42 8.41 4.13
CA THR A 65 4.18 8.84 3.49
C THR A 65 4.33 8.86 1.97
N LEU A 66 3.36 8.27 1.27
CA LEU A 66 3.22 8.37 -0.17
C LEU A 66 2.07 9.31 -0.52
N SER A 67 2.21 10.09 -1.58
CA SER A 67 1.23 11.10 -1.99
C SER A 67 1.07 11.16 -3.50
N ARG A 68 -0.16 11.30 -3.97
CA ARG A 68 -0.49 11.58 -5.37
C ARG A 68 -1.81 12.32 -5.45
N GLN A 69 -1.87 13.35 -6.31
CA GLN A 69 -3.11 14.13 -6.55
C GLN A 69 -3.75 14.67 -5.26
N GLY A 70 -2.93 15.08 -4.29
CA GLY A 70 -3.41 15.61 -3.01
C GLY A 70 -3.82 14.57 -1.97
N MET A 71 -3.98 13.31 -2.36
CA MET A 71 -4.27 12.20 -1.45
C MET A 71 -2.99 11.56 -0.94
N LYS A 72 -3.04 11.04 0.29
CA LYS A 72 -1.89 10.46 0.99
C LYS A 72 -2.20 9.08 1.54
N VAL A 73 -1.14 8.27 1.68
CA VAL A 73 -1.11 7.10 2.54
C VAL A 73 0.11 7.21 3.44
N ARG A 74 -0.07 7.11 4.74
CA ARG A 74 0.95 7.24 5.77
C ARG A 74 1.28 5.88 6.37
N THR A 75 2.37 5.81 7.14
CA THR A 75 2.79 4.61 7.89
C THR A 75 2.93 3.35 7.00
N THR A 76 3.36 3.54 5.76
CA THR A 76 3.44 2.48 4.75
C THR A 76 4.60 1.50 4.99
N GLU A 77 5.60 1.90 5.78
CA GLU A 77 6.89 1.23 5.93
C GLU A 77 6.79 -0.20 6.43
N HIS A 78 5.93 -0.50 7.42
CA HIS A 78 5.84 -1.82 8.01
C HIS A 78 5.21 -2.83 7.05
N LEU A 79 4.11 -2.44 6.38
CA LEU A 79 3.46 -3.28 5.39
C LEU A 79 4.38 -3.56 4.20
N LEU A 80 5.03 -2.51 3.66
CA LEU A 80 5.97 -2.68 2.55
C LEU A 80 7.17 -3.54 2.93
N SER A 81 7.70 -3.39 4.15
CA SER A 81 8.79 -4.23 4.66
C SER A 81 8.38 -5.70 4.79
N ALA A 82 7.16 -5.98 5.29
CA ALA A 82 6.65 -7.34 5.39
C ALA A 82 6.47 -7.98 4.00
N LEU A 83 5.93 -7.25 3.03
CA LEU A 83 5.77 -7.73 1.65
C LEU A 83 7.12 -8.03 1.00
N GLU A 84 8.12 -7.16 1.19
CA GLU A 84 9.48 -7.40 0.69
C GLU A 84 10.14 -8.62 1.35
N ALA A 85 10.05 -8.73 2.68
CA ALA A 85 10.60 -9.88 3.40
C ALA A 85 9.99 -11.22 2.94
N MET A 86 8.71 -11.22 2.57
CA MET A 86 8.02 -12.38 2.01
C MET A 86 8.30 -12.59 0.51
N GLY A 87 9.04 -11.68 -0.13
CA GLY A 87 9.38 -11.71 -1.55
C GLY A 87 8.19 -11.45 -2.47
N VAL A 88 7.21 -10.66 -2.04
CA VAL A 88 6.06 -10.26 -2.85
C VAL A 88 6.44 -9.08 -3.74
N ASP A 89 6.58 -9.35 -5.03
CA ASP A 89 6.96 -8.34 -6.02
C ASP A 89 5.76 -7.48 -6.44
N ASN A 90 4.57 -8.09 -6.61
CA ASN A 90 3.36 -7.40 -7.06
C ASN A 90 2.22 -7.54 -6.04
N CYS A 91 1.60 -6.43 -5.65
CA CYS A 91 0.46 -6.41 -4.73
C CYS A 91 -0.35 -5.13 -4.92
N ARG A 92 -1.68 -5.27 -5.06
CA ARG A 92 -2.62 -4.16 -4.98
C ARG A 92 -3.08 -4.00 -3.54
N ILE A 93 -2.93 -2.82 -2.98
CA ILE A 93 -3.22 -2.51 -1.58
C ILE A 93 -4.36 -1.50 -1.55
N GLU A 94 -5.59 -1.92 -1.28
CA GLU A 94 -6.72 -1.00 -1.14
C GLU A 94 -6.87 -0.55 0.30
N MET A 95 -7.16 0.73 0.51
CA MET A 95 -7.48 1.28 1.83
C MET A 95 -8.79 2.06 1.79
N VAL A 96 -9.64 1.82 2.79
CA VAL A 96 -10.93 2.50 2.95
C VAL A 96 -11.09 2.92 4.41
N GLY A 97 -11.58 4.14 4.65
CA GLY A 97 -11.65 4.75 5.98
C GLY A 97 -10.50 5.72 6.22
N GLY A 98 -9.53 5.31 7.03
CA GLY A 98 -8.30 6.08 7.31
C GLY A 98 -7.25 6.05 6.19
N ASP A 99 -6.20 6.87 6.38
CA ASP A 99 -5.07 7.04 5.46
C ASP A 99 -3.77 6.40 5.96
N GLU A 100 -3.82 5.58 7.02
CA GLU A 100 -2.69 4.87 7.66
C GLU A 100 -3.12 3.50 8.16
#